data_AF-A0A0C3Q7L4-F1
#
_entry.id   AF-A0A0C3Q7L4-F1
#
_cell.length_a   1.000
_cell.length_b   1.000
_cell.length_c   1.000
_cell.angle_alpha   90.00
_cell.angle_beta   90.00
_cell.angle_gamma   90.00
#
_symmetry.space_group_name_H-M   'P 1'
#
loop_
_entity.id
_entity.type
_entity.pdbx_description
1 polymer ?
#
loop_
_entity_poly.entity_id
_entity_poly.type
_entity_poly.pdbx_seq_one_letter_code
_entity_poly.pdbx_strand_id
1 'polypeptide(L)' 'CGDPCVQNAPRGDCPEDDSCLCKRYDYISYILNCLENSCANQELKTAVLVGEALCRAAVC' A
#
# COMPACT_ATOMS: atom_id res chain seq x y z
N CYS A 1 11.24 3.16 -3.60
CA CYS A 1 10.85 4.23 -2.66
C CYS A 1 9.70 3.85 -1.71
N GLY A 2 8.91 2.79 -1.99
CA GLY A 2 7.74 2.41 -1.18
C GLY A 2 7.96 1.44 -0.01
N ASP A 3 9.07 0.70 0.04
CA ASP A 3 9.38 -0.23 1.15
C ASP A 3 9.22 0.34 2.56
N PRO A 4 9.79 1.51 2.90
CA PRO A 4 9.62 2.08 4.24
C PRO A 4 8.17 2.49 4.50
N CYS A 5 7.39 2.85 3.47
CA CYS A 5 5.99 3.20 3.61
C CYS A 5 5.14 1.98 3.97
N VAL A 6 5.41 0.84 3.34
CA VAL A 6 4.74 -0.44 3.63
C VAL A 6 5.10 -0.96 5.03
N GLN A 7 6.35 -0.80 5.46
CA GLN A 7 6.79 -1.22 6.80
C GLN A 7 6.21 -0.37 7.93
N ASN A 8 6.05 0.95 7.71
CA ASN A 8 5.51 1.85 8.73
C ASN A 8 3.97 1.99 8.66
N ALA A 9 3.34 1.43 7.64
CA ALA A 9 1.90 1.56 7.45
C ALA A 9 1.12 0.86 8.57
N PRO A 10 0.03 1.47 9.04
CA PRO A 10 -0.77 0.93 10.13
C PRO A 10 -1.50 -0.34 9.66
N ARG A 11 -0.94 -1.51 10.00
CA ARG A 11 -1.53 -2.82 9.69
C ARG A 11 -2.82 -3.09 10.47
N GLY A 12 -2.93 -2.55 11.69
CA GLY A 12 -4.10 -2.71 12.55
C GLY A 12 -4.32 -4.18 12.93
N ASP A 13 -5.57 -4.62 12.91
CA ASP A 13 -5.95 -6.02 13.20
C ASP A 13 -5.74 -6.99 12.03
N CYS A 14 -5.19 -6.51 10.91
CA CYS A 14 -4.85 -7.40 9.81
C CYS A 14 -3.54 -8.14 10.13
N PRO A 15 -3.51 -9.49 9.98
CA PRO A 15 -2.26 -10.23 9.96
C PRO A 15 -1.36 -9.76 8.78
N GLU A 16 -0.21 -10.39 8.56
CA GLU A 16 0.65 -10.18 7.36
C GLU A 16 -0.02 -10.64 6.05
N ASP A 17 -1.33 -10.46 5.97
CA ASP A 17 -2.23 -10.91 4.94
C ASP A 17 -2.61 -9.69 4.10
N ASP A 18 -2.03 -9.62 2.90
CA ASP A 18 -2.19 -8.51 1.97
C ASP A 18 -3.67 -8.28 1.63
N SER A 19 -4.49 -9.34 1.61
CA SER A 19 -5.94 -9.26 1.34
C SER A 19 -6.68 -8.43 2.39
N CYS A 20 -6.23 -8.48 3.64
CA CYS A 20 -6.84 -7.74 4.74
C CYS A 20 -6.37 -6.28 4.72
N LEU A 21 -5.08 -6.06 4.53
CA LEU A 21 -4.47 -4.73 4.41
C LEU A 21 -5.09 -3.92 3.26
N CYS A 22 -5.38 -4.60 2.16
CA CYS A 22 -6.05 -4.04 0.98
C CYS A 22 -7.52 -3.64 1.18
N LYS A 23 -8.17 -4.06 2.25
CA LYS A 23 -9.52 -3.61 2.62
C LYS A 23 -9.49 -2.41 3.57
N ARG A 24 -8.31 -2.05 4.10
CA ARG A 24 -8.15 -0.97 5.06
C ARG A 24 -7.82 0.33 4.34
N TYR A 25 -8.80 1.23 4.33
CA TYR A 25 -8.61 2.56 3.75
C TYR A 25 -7.47 3.36 4.42
N ASP A 26 -7.29 3.21 5.74
CA ASP A 26 -6.24 3.89 6.49
C ASP A 26 -4.83 3.43 6.06
N TYR A 27 -4.69 2.13 5.78
CA TYR A 27 -3.43 1.55 5.30
C TYR A 27 -3.08 2.07 3.91
N ILE A 28 -4.06 2.05 2.99
CA ILE A 28 -3.89 2.55 1.63
C ILE A 28 -3.59 4.05 1.63
N SER A 29 -4.33 4.84 2.42
CA SER A 29 -4.12 6.29 2.50
C SER A 29 -2.76 6.66 3.10
N TYR A 30 -2.30 5.92 4.13
CA TYR A 30 -0.97 6.13 4.69
C TYR A 30 0.12 5.84 3.68
N ILE A 31 0.01 4.71 2.96
CA ILE A 31 0.98 4.34 1.92
C ILE A 31 0.99 5.38 0.81
N LEU A 32 -0.18 5.80 0.31
CA LEU A 32 -0.30 6.84 -0.71
C LEU A 32 0.40 8.13 -0.28
N ASN A 33 0.10 8.63 0.92
CA ASN A 33 0.70 9.87 1.43
C ASN A 33 2.22 9.73 1.64
N CYS A 34 2.67 8.59 2.15
CA CYS A 34 4.10 8.32 2.32
C CYS A 34 4.83 8.21 0.97
N LEU A 35 4.21 7.57 -0.02
CA LEU A 35 4.71 7.52 -1.39
C LEU A 35 4.73 8.93 -2.01
N GLU A 36 3.71 9.77 -1.79
CA GLU A 36 3.66 11.14 -2.32
C GLU A 36 4.80 12.01 -1.79
N ASN A 37 5.23 11.78 -0.55
CA ASN A 37 6.35 12.49 0.05
C ASN A 37 7.72 11.87 -0.26
N SER A 38 7.80 10.55 -0.49
CA SER A 38 9.08 9.83 -0.62
C SER A 38 9.42 9.41 -2.05
N CYS A 39 8.44 9.35 -2.96
CA CYS A 39 8.59 8.87 -4.33
C CYS A 39 8.36 9.98 -5.35
N ALA A 40 9.00 9.86 -6.52
CA ALA A 40 8.65 10.69 -7.65
C ALA A 40 7.26 10.33 -8.19
N ASN A 41 6.53 11.29 -8.78
CA ASN A 41 5.18 11.12 -9.34
C ASN A 41 5.02 9.90 -10.28
N GLN A 42 6.09 9.52 -10.99
CA GLN A 42 6.07 8.37 -11.89
C GLN A 42 6.11 7.04 -11.12
N GLU A 43 6.94 6.94 -10.08
CA GLU A 43 6.97 5.79 -9.17
C GLU A 43 5.70 5.68 -8.35
N LEU A 44 5.07 6.81 -8.01
CA LEU A 44 3.79 6.85 -7.31
C LEU A 44 2.71 6.09 -8.07
N LYS A 45 2.52 6.42 -9.35
CA LYS A 45 1.53 5.75 -10.20
C LYS A 45 1.80 4.25 -10.33
N THR A 46 3.06 3.87 -10.48
CA THR A 46 3.45 2.46 -10.52
C THR A 46 3.15 1.77 -9.19
N ALA A 47 3.47 2.38 -8.05
CA ALA A 47 3.21 1.82 -6.73
C ALA A 47 1.72 1.65 -6.45
N VAL A 48 0.87 2.60 -6.86
CA VAL A 48 -0.59 2.47 -6.77
C VAL A 48 -1.10 1.33 -7.65
N LEU A 49 -0.65 1.24 -8.90
CA LEU A 49 -1.05 0.16 -9.80
C LEU A 49 -0.62 -1.21 -9.29
N VAL A 50 0.59 -1.33 -8.75
CA VAL A 50 1.11 -2.56 -8.13
C VAL A 50 0.33 -2.88 -6.87
N GLY A 51 0.06 -1.90 -6.01
CA GLY A 51 -0.75 -2.07 -4.80
C GLY A 51 -2.16 -2.56 -5.13
N GLU A 52 -2.86 -1.93 -6.08
CA GLU A 52 -4.17 -2.42 -6.52
C GLU A 52 -4.10 -3.82 -7.16
N ALA A 53 -3.06 -4.11 -7.95
CA ALA A 53 -2.87 -5.42 -8.55
C ALA A 53 -2.63 -6.51 -7.49
N LEU A 54 -1.81 -6.21 -6.48
CA LEU A 54 -1.60 -7.08 -5.31
C LEU A 54 -2.92 -7.28 -4.56
N CYS A 55 -3.67 -6.22 -4.30
CA CYS A 55 -4.97 -6.30 -3.65
C CYS A 55 -5.99 -7.13 -4.42
N ARG A 56 -6.00 -7.01 -5.76
CA ARG A 56 -6.83 -7.83 -6.64
C ARG A 56 -6.38 -9.29 -6.66
N ALA A 57 -5.07 -9.54 -6.66
CA ALA A 57 -4.49 -10.88 -6.64
C ALA A 57 -4.68 -11.59 -5.30
N ALA A 58 -4.66 -10.84 -4.20
CA ALA A 58 -4.86 -11.36 -2.84
C ALA A 58 -6.32 -11.77 -2.57
N VAL A 59 -7.26 -11.43 -3.48
CA VAL A 59 -8.67 -11.83 -3.43
C VAL A 59 -8.93 -13.17 -4.14
N CYS A 60 -7.89 -13.86 -4.63
CA CYS A 60 -8.02 -15.16 -5.32
C CYS A 60 -7.59 -16.36 -4.47
#